data_AF-A0A2V5VV33-F1
#
_entry.id   AF-A0A2V5VV33-F1
#
_cell.length_a   1.000
_cell.length_b   1.000
_cell.length_c   1.000
_cell.angle_alpha   90.00
_cell.angle_beta   90.00
_cell.angle_gamma   90.00
#
_symmetry.space_group_name_H-M   'P 1'
#
loop_
_entity.id
_entity.type
_entity.pdbx_description
1 polymer ?
#
loop_
_entity_poly.entity_id
_entity_poly.type
_entity_poly.pdbx_seq_one_letter_code
_entity_poly.pdbx_strand_id
1 'polypeptide(L)'
;MVFVVKDPVRERFYRLPEEAHFIAEQLDGETPLDVVRRRTEEKFHTSLPAADLSAFVGSLNAAGLLDTGKNGNGKPRARRVQGSPLYLRIRFFDPDRLFNYLVGKVRFFFTPLFLIISAVTILSAIYVAFANWEDAVQNVSRLFQYSAIPVILLVVFLVITMHEFAHGLTCKHFGGEVHELGFFLIYLQPALYCNVSDAWLFPEKSKRLWVGFAGPYFELFLWALATLAWRLTDAETGINYLALIVMTTSGVKTLLNFNPLIKLDGYYLLSDWLEIPNLRKKGFACFGDGIKKIFGGKVPRLEQMARRERRICLAYGLVAGVGSIWILGYAIMKIGGSLLQQSQPVAFAMSAWFVGLKFRRRFRRLFGKSSNASVDPDDPDAMDAPDGDGFEAREAPAPAELLKPEDGWAARSAKTPETPEDSGLQHAESPKPAAPKTRKGGARVVKRLLRLAFLGGATAVALVYLHPELRIKGPFDVLPVHNADVRAGVEGIIEEICVDEGQTVHQGDLIARLFDRDARAELQKTEAAIEEAQAKLRLLVAGPRPEEIEQARIEVAKDNEAITFATSRLDRDKTLYEGKLVSKQELEDSEANLAQRKSELATAKSKLEVLLAGSRREDIEAMKAAITSLETQRN
;
A
#
# COMPACT_ATOMS: atom_id res chain seq x y z
N MET A 1 5.26 8.56 50.18
CA MET A 1 5.14 7.34 49.35
C MET A 1 3.67 6.96 49.22
N VAL A 2 3.29 6.10 48.26
CA VAL A 2 1.92 5.59 48.11
C VAL A 2 1.97 4.07 48.06
N PHE A 3 1.21 3.41 48.93
CA PHE A 3 1.14 1.95 49.06
C PHE A 3 -0.11 1.42 48.36
N VAL A 4 -0.01 0.24 47.75
CA VAL A 4 -1.14 -0.45 47.08
C VAL A 4 -1.48 -1.70 47.86
N VAL A 5 -2.72 -1.82 48.34
CA VAL A 5 -3.23 -2.96 49.10
C VAL A 5 -4.27 -3.70 48.26
N LYS A 6 -4.14 -5.02 48.14
CA LYS A 6 -5.10 -5.90 47.47
C LYS A 6 -5.94 -6.64 48.50
N ASP A 7 -7.26 -6.62 48.33
CA ASP A 7 -8.18 -7.55 48.99
C ASP A 7 -8.19 -8.87 48.20
N PRO A 8 -7.69 -9.99 48.77
CA PRO A 8 -7.59 -11.27 48.06
C PRO A 8 -8.96 -11.96 47.85
N VAL A 9 -10.00 -11.58 48.59
CA VAL A 9 -11.33 -12.20 48.50
C VAL A 9 -12.20 -11.46 47.49
N ARG A 10 -12.15 -10.13 47.50
CA ARG A 10 -12.95 -9.28 46.60
C ARG A 10 -12.20 -8.79 45.37
N GLU A 11 -10.89 -9.08 45.28
CA GLU A 11 -10.00 -8.71 44.18
C GLU A 11 -10.01 -7.19 43.88
N ARG A 12 -10.10 -6.39 44.96
CA ARG A 12 -10.11 -4.92 44.91
C ARG A 12 -8.77 -4.34 45.32
N PHE A 13 -8.39 -3.23 44.69
CA PHE A 13 -7.13 -2.53 44.95
C PHE A 13 -7.39 -1.17 45.59
N TYR A 14 -6.67 -0.90 46.66
CA TYR A 14 -6.75 0.36 47.40
C TYR A 14 -5.38 1.05 47.39
N ARG A 15 -5.37 2.37 47.16
CA ARG A 15 -4.14 3.17 47.23
C ARG A 15 -4.15 3.97 48.52
N LEU A 16 -3.23 3.65 49.41
CA LEU A 16 -3.08 4.32 50.70
C LEU A 16 -1.88 5.27 50.63
N PRO A 17 -2.07 6.58 50.85
CA PRO A 17 -0.93 7.46 51.12
C PRO A 17 -0.18 6.99 52.38
N GLU A 18 1.08 7.39 52.51
CA GLU A 18 1.98 6.94 53.59
C GLU A 18 1.39 7.14 55.00
N GLU A 19 0.68 8.25 55.22
CA GLU A 19 -0.04 8.55 56.45
C GLU A 19 -1.14 7.53 56.74
N ALA A 20 -1.99 7.26 55.74
CA ALA A 20 -3.10 6.31 55.84
C ALA A 20 -2.63 4.86 56.01
N HIS A 21 -1.52 4.49 55.37
CA HIS A 21 -0.90 3.18 55.54
C HIS A 21 -0.37 2.99 56.97
N PHE A 22 0.32 4.00 57.51
CA PHE A 22 0.84 3.95 58.87
C PHE A 22 -0.26 3.86 59.93
N ILE A 23 -1.40 4.52 59.70
CA ILE A 23 -2.59 4.37 60.56
C ILE A 23 -3.11 2.94 60.45
N ALA A 24 -3.27 2.40 59.23
CA ALA A 24 -3.80 1.06 59.00
C ALA A 24 -2.94 -0.06 59.63
N GLU A 25 -1.61 0.06 59.61
CA GLU A 25 -0.68 -0.89 60.26
C GLU A 25 -0.86 -0.99 61.78
N GLN A 26 -1.40 0.06 62.41
CA GLN A 26 -1.58 0.14 63.86
C GLN A 26 -2.99 -0.28 64.32
N LEU A 27 -3.89 -0.63 63.39
CA LEU A 27 -5.23 -1.13 63.68
C LEU A 27 -5.21 -2.64 63.94
N ASP A 28 -4.48 -3.04 64.98
CA ASP A 28 -4.30 -4.44 65.42
C ASP A 28 -5.45 -4.96 66.30
N GLY A 29 -6.38 -4.09 66.71
CA GLY A 29 -7.49 -4.40 67.61
C GLY A 29 -7.16 -4.25 69.10
N GLU A 30 -5.89 -4.03 69.46
CA GLU A 30 -5.43 -3.83 70.85
C GLU A 30 -5.03 -2.38 71.12
N THR A 31 -4.53 -1.66 70.11
CA THR A 31 -4.06 -0.28 70.25
C THR A 31 -5.25 0.71 70.26
N PRO A 32 -5.43 1.53 71.33
CA PRO A 32 -6.47 2.55 71.37
C PRO A 32 -6.29 3.61 70.29
N LEU A 33 -7.39 4.08 69.69
CA LEU A 33 -7.35 5.07 68.59
C LEU A 33 -6.63 6.38 68.96
N ASP A 34 -6.68 6.78 70.23
CA ASP A 34 -5.95 7.96 70.72
C ASP A 34 -4.42 7.79 70.66
N VAL A 35 -3.93 6.57 70.84
CA VAL A 35 -2.50 6.22 70.75
C VAL A 35 -2.07 6.20 69.29
N VAL A 36 -2.89 5.63 68.41
CA VAL A 36 -2.66 5.64 66.94
C VAL A 36 -2.59 7.08 66.44
N ARG A 37 -3.50 7.95 66.91
CA ARG A 37 -3.48 9.38 66.61
C ARG A 37 -2.16 10.02 67.03
N ARG A 38 -1.78 9.92 68.31
CA ARG A 38 -0.55 10.55 68.83
C ARG A 38 0.69 10.07 68.07
N ARG A 39 0.81 8.77 67.80
CA ARG A 39 1.94 8.19 67.03
C ARG A 39 1.99 8.72 65.59
N THR A 40 0.84 8.95 64.97
CA THR A 40 0.76 9.50 63.61
C THR A 40 1.13 10.98 63.60
N GLU A 41 0.64 11.76 64.57
CA GLU A 41 0.99 13.17 64.74
C GLU A 41 2.49 13.37 65.02
N GLU A 42 3.09 12.50 65.85
CA GLU A 42 4.53 12.51 66.14
C GLU A 42 5.39 12.19 64.92
N LYS A 43 4.98 11.22 64.10
CA LYS A 43 5.75 10.75 62.93
C LYS A 43 5.68 11.70 61.74
N PHE A 44 4.51 12.30 61.48
CA PHE A 44 4.28 13.17 60.31
C PHE A 44 4.19 14.66 60.65
N HIS A 45 4.41 15.03 61.93
CA HIS A 45 4.39 16.41 62.43
C HIS A 45 3.15 17.21 62.01
N THR A 46 2.00 16.54 61.91
CA THR A 46 0.74 17.09 61.40
C THR A 46 -0.37 16.81 62.43
N SER A 47 -1.28 17.76 62.63
CA SER A 47 -2.44 17.59 63.53
C SER A 47 -3.52 16.73 62.85
N LEU A 48 -3.98 15.67 63.52
CA LEU A 48 -4.98 14.75 62.97
C LEU A 48 -6.28 14.83 63.79
N PRO A 49 -7.35 15.47 63.28
CA PRO A 49 -8.63 15.53 63.98
C PRO A 49 -9.19 14.13 64.26
N ALA A 50 -9.74 13.90 65.47
CA ALA A 50 -10.32 12.62 65.85
C ALA A 50 -11.52 12.21 64.96
N ALA A 51 -12.22 13.20 64.39
CA ALA A 51 -13.30 12.97 63.43
C ALA A 51 -12.80 12.37 62.11
N ASP A 52 -11.64 12.81 61.62
CA ASP A 52 -11.07 12.32 60.37
C ASP A 52 -10.50 10.91 60.53
N LEU A 53 -9.89 10.62 61.68
CA LEU A 53 -9.42 9.27 62.03
C LEU A 53 -10.58 8.27 62.10
N SER A 54 -11.68 8.64 62.76
CA SER A 54 -12.87 7.78 62.85
C SER A 54 -13.58 7.61 61.51
N ALA A 55 -13.64 8.65 60.68
CA ALA A 55 -14.14 8.56 59.30
C ALA A 55 -13.27 7.65 58.42
N PHE A 56 -11.95 7.71 58.59
CA PHE A 56 -11.00 6.85 57.89
C PHE A 56 -11.16 5.37 58.29
N VAL A 57 -11.24 5.08 59.58
CA VAL A 57 -11.52 3.72 60.11
C VAL A 57 -12.88 3.21 59.61
N GLY A 58 -13.91 4.05 59.60
CA GLY A 58 -15.21 3.71 59.03
C GLY A 58 -15.14 3.37 57.54
N SER A 59 -14.30 4.09 56.79
CA SER A 59 -14.06 3.84 55.37
C SER A 59 -13.33 2.52 55.12
N LEU A 60 -12.33 2.17 55.95
CA LEU A 60 -11.64 0.89 55.90
C LEU A 60 -12.57 -0.29 56.24
N ASN A 61 -13.46 -0.11 57.22
CA ASN A 61 -14.46 -1.11 57.57
C ASN A 61 -15.50 -1.30 56.45
N ALA A 62 -15.99 -0.22 55.85
CA ALA A 62 -16.89 -0.27 54.70
C ALA A 62 -16.25 -0.94 53.47
N ALA A 63 -14.93 -0.74 53.29
CA ALA A 63 -14.15 -1.44 52.28
C ALA A 63 -13.99 -2.95 52.57
N GLY A 64 -14.15 -3.37 53.82
CA GLY A 64 -13.94 -4.75 54.28
C GLY A 64 -12.47 -5.08 54.56
N LEU A 65 -11.63 -4.08 54.80
CA LEU A 65 -10.20 -4.24 55.07
C LEU A 65 -9.89 -4.49 56.56
N LEU A 66 -10.88 -4.36 57.44
CA LEU A 66 -10.76 -4.59 58.89
C LEU A 66 -11.49 -5.87 59.30
N ASP A 67 -10.81 -6.73 60.05
CA ASP A 67 -11.42 -7.91 60.65
C ASP A 67 -12.18 -7.52 61.92
N THR A 68 -13.49 -7.30 61.79
CA THR A 68 -14.36 -6.87 62.90
C THR A 68 -15.06 -8.04 63.60
N GLY A 69 -14.60 -9.28 63.41
CA GLY A 69 -15.19 -10.50 64.02
C GLY A 69 -16.62 -10.82 63.56
N LYS A 70 -17.24 -9.95 62.76
CA LYS A 70 -18.47 -10.22 62.02
C LYS A 70 -18.10 -10.78 60.66
N ASN A 71 -18.13 -12.11 60.53
CA ASN A 71 -17.94 -12.83 59.27
C ASN A 71 -18.87 -12.28 58.18
N GLY A 72 -18.32 -11.40 57.34
CA GLY A 72 -19.03 -10.64 56.33
C GLY A 72 -18.69 -11.09 54.91
N ASN A 73 -19.33 -12.19 54.52
CA ASN A 73 -19.67 -12.61 53.15
C ASN A 73 -18.54 -13.12 52.24
N GLY A 74 -18.65 -14.41 51.88
CA GLY A 74 -17.87 -15.06 50.84
C GLY A 74 -17.97 -14.38 49.47
N LYS A 75 -17.09 -14.79 48.54
CA LYS A 75 -16.94 -14.22 47.19
C LYS A 75 -18.31 -13.84 46.61
N PRO A 76 -18.62 -12.55 46.37
CA PRO A 76 -19.87 -12.19 45.71
C PRO A 76 -19.93 -12.94 44.38
N ARG A 77 -21.06 -13.60 44.11
CA ARG A 77 -21.27 -14.37 42.87
C ARG A 77 -21.28 -13.37 41.70
N ALA A 78 -20.10 -13.15 41.13
CA ALA A 78 -19.90 -12.33 39.94
C ALA A 78 -20.89 -12.76 38.86
N ARG A 79 -21.69 -11.83 38.35
CA ARG A 79 -22.59 -12.13 37.23
C ARG A 79 -21.75 -12.52 36.02
N ARG A 80 -22.06 -13.69 35.43
CA ARG A 80 -21.32 -14.25 34.29
C ARG A 80 -21.44 -13.40 33.03
N VAL A 81 -22.57 -12.71 32.89
CA VAL A 81 -22.87 -11.80 31.78
C VAL A 81 -23.33 -10.47 32.35
N GLN A 82 -22.72 -9.38 31.90
CA GLN A 82 -23.04 -8.02 32.33
C GLN A 82 -22.97 -7.08 31.12
N GLY A 83 -23.96 -6.20 30.96
CA GLY A 83 -23.94 -5.15 29.94
C GLY A 83 -25.20 -5.07 29.08
N SER A 84 -25.09 -4.35 27.96
CA SER A 84 -26.14 -4.12 26.95
C SER A 84 -25.79 -4.85 25.64
N PRO A 85 -26.71 -4.97 24.66
CA PRO A 85 -26.43 -5.68 23.40
C PRO A 85 -25.24 -5.11 22.58
N LEU A 86 -24.91 -3.83 22.76
CA LEU A 86 -23.78 -3.17 22.10
C LEU A 86 -22.47 -3.22 22.92
N TYR A 87 -22.59 -3.59 24.20
CA TYR A 87 -21.53 -3.61 25.20
C TYR A 87 -21.73 -4.79 26.14
N LEU A 88 -21.24 -5.96 25.74
CA LEU A 88 -21.44 -7.22 26.47
C LEU A 88 -20.12 -7.70 27.09
N ARG A 89 -20.08 -7.92 28.40
CA ARG A 89 -18.98 -8.58 29.12
C ARG A 89 -19.40 -9.99 29.51
N ILE A 90 -18.61 -10.98 29.10
CA ILE A 90 -18.81 -12.40 29.44
C ILE A 90 -17.56 -12.91 30.17
N ARG A 91 -17.77 -13.52 31.34
CA ARG A 91 -16.72 -14.19 32.12
C ARG A 91 -16.70 -15.68 31.77
N PHE A 92 -15.54 -16.18 31.30
CA PHE A 92 -15.43 -17.58 30.87
C PHE A 92 -15.13 -18.53 32.03
N PHE A 93 -13.90 -18.47 32.55
CA PHE A 93 -13.36 -19.33 33.62
C PHE A 93 -12.13 -18.69 34.28
N ASP A 94 -11.71 -19.23 35.43
CA ASP A 94 -10.48 -18.86 36.14
C ASP A 94 -9.26 -19.59 35.54
N PRO A 95 -8.33 -18.88 34.86
CA PRO A 95 -7.19 -19.49 34.19
C PRO A 95 -5.99 -19.79 35.10
N ASP A 96 -6.04 -19.49 36.41
CA ASP A 96 -4.84 -19.48 37.26
C ASP A 96 -4.09 -20.83 37.27
N ARG A 97 -4.83 -21.94 37.33
CA ARG A 97 -4.25 -23.29 37.27
C ARG A 97 -3.61 -23.60 35.93
N LEU A 98 -4.25 -23.16 34.83
CA LEU A 98 -3.74 -23.35 33.48
C LEU A 98 -2.45 -22.55 33.29
N PHE A 99 -2.41 -21.29 33.74
CA PHE A 99 -1.23 -20.45 33.65
C PHE A 99 -0.10 -20.95 34.55
N ASN A 100 -0.38 -21.45 35.76
CA ASN A 100 0.63 -22.11 36.59
C ASN A 100 1.33 -23.27 35.87
N TYR A 101 0.55 -24.11 35.18
CA TYR A 101 1.09 -25.21 34.38
C TYR A 101 1.90 -24.72 33.17
N LEU A 102 1.36 -23.75 32.42
CA LEU A 102 1.96 -23.25 31.19
C LEU A 102 3.22 -22.43 31.45
N VAL A 103 3.26 -21.59 32.50
CA VAL A 103 4.41 -20.75 32.86
C VAL A 103 5.67 -21.58 32.98
N GLY A 104 5.59 -22.77 33.61
CA GLY A 104 6.72 -23.69 33.72
C GLY A 104 7.32 -24.10 32.37
N LYS A 105 6.47 -24.33 31.36
CA LYS A 105 6.88 -24.70 30.00
C LYS A 105 7.36 -23.52 29.16
N VAL A 106 6.80 -22.34 29.36
CA VAL A 106 7.14 -21.13 28.58
C VAL A 106 8.28 -20.30 29.19
N ARG A 107 8.91 -20.76 30.28
CA ARG A 107 10.06 -20.05 30.90
C ARG A 107 11.20 -19.75 29.93
N PHE A 108 11.35 -20.55 28.87
CA PHE A 108 12.40 -20.32 27.86
C PHE A 108 12.22 -18.99 27.11
N PHE A 109 10.98 -18.48 26.94
CA PHE A 109 10.70 -17.20 26.28
C PHE A 109 11.34 -16.02 27.02
N PHE A 110 11.54 -16.14 28.32
CA PHE A 110 12.15 -15.11 29.18
C PHE A 110 13.68 -15.25 29.27
N THR A 111 14.29 -16.21 28.56
CA THR A 111 15.75 -16.36 28.55
C THR A 111 16.40 -15.27 27.69
N PRO A 112 17.57 -14.73 28.09
CA PRO A 112 18.27 -13.72 27.29
C PRO A 112 18.59 -14.19 25.87
N LEU A 113 18.85 -15.49 25.68
CA LEU A 113 19.10 -16.05 24.36
C LEU A 113 17.86 -15.96 23.47
N PHE A 114 16.69 -16.36 23.99
CA PHE A 114 15.46 -16.30 23.24
C PHE A 114 15.10 -14.85 22.88
N LEU A 115 15.22 -13.93 23.83
CA LEU A 115 14.94 -12.50 23.60
C LEU A 115 15.83 -11.89 22.50
N ILE A 116 17.07 -12.37 22.38
CA ILE A 116 17.98 -11.88 21.34
C ILE A 116 17.65 -12.50 19.99
N ILE A 117 17.34 -13.81 19.95
CA ILE A 117 16.88 -14.46 18.72
C ILE A 117 15.60 -13.79 18.22
N SER A 118 14.62 -13.57 19.09
CA SER A 118 13.37 -12.92 18.72
C SER A 118 13.58 -11.48 18.24
N ALA A 119 14.42 -10.70 18.92
CA ALA A 119 14.76 -9.34 18.48
C ALA A 119 15.42 -9.34 17.10
N VAL A 120 16.36 -10.26 16.84
CA VAL A 120 17.01 -10.41 15.53
C VAL A 120 15.99 -10.82 14.46
N THR A 121 15.07 -11.75 14.76
CA THR A 121 13.99 -12.15 13.85
C THR A 121 13.06 -10.98 13.52
N ILE A 122 12.66 -10.20 14.53
CA ILE A 122 11.79 -9.02 14.35
C ILE A 122 12.48 -7.97 13.48
N LEU A 123 13.74 -7.63 13.78
CA LEU A 123 14.50 -6.66 12.97
C LEU A 123 14.69 -7.13 11.53
N SER A 124 14.92 -8.43 11.33
CA SER A 124 15.03 -9.05 10.00
C SER A 124 13.72 -8.96 9.23
N ALA A 125 12.59 -9.27 9.89
CA ALA A 125 11.26 -9.17 9.29
C ALA A 125 10.88 -7.73 8.96
N ILE A 126 11.21 -6.76 9.81
CA ILE A 126 11.04 -5.33 9.52
C ILE A 126 11.79 -4.97 8.25
N TYR A 127 13.06 -5.35 8.14
CA TYR A 127 13.86 -5.09 6.95
C TYR A 127 13.26 -5.73 5.69
N VAL A 128 12.86 -7.02 5.75
CA VAL A 128 12.23 -7.74 4.63
C VAL A 128 10.91 -7.08 4.21
N ALA A 129 10.05 -6.71 5.16
CA ALA A 129 8.77 -6.07 4.89
C ALA A 129 8.93 -4.70 4.21
N PHE A 130 9.89 -3.89 4.65
CA PHE A 130 10.19 -2.60 4.01
C PHE A 130 10.85 -2.76 2.65
N ALA A 131 11.77 -3.72 2.49
CA ALA A 131 12.44 -3.99 1.22
C ALA A 131 11.48 -4.51 0.13
N ASN A 132 10.44 -5.25 0.53
CA ASN A 132 9.44 -5.85 -0.38
C ASN A 132 8.04 -5.23 -0.17
N TRP A 133 7.99 -3.93 0.15
CA TRP A 133 6.75 -3.25 0.49
C TRP A 133 5.72 -3.31 -0.65
N GLU A 134 6.18 -3.16 -1.90
CA GLU A 134 5.30 -3.16 -3.07
C GLU A 134 4.64 -4.53 -3.29
N ASP A 135 5.42 -5.61 -3.28
CA ASP A 135 4.92 -7.00 -3.35
C ASP A 135 3.91 -7.29 -2.23
N ALA A 136 4.26 -6.90 -1.00
CA ALA A 136 3.40 -7.10 0.17
C ALA A 136 2.04 -6.41 -0.03
N VAL A 137 2.03 -5.13 -0.43
CA VAL A 137 0.80 -4.35 -0.65
C VAL A 137 -0.03 -4.93 -1.78
N GLN A 138 0.60 -5.37 -2.88
CA GLN A 138 -0.11 -6.00 -3.99
C GLN A 138 -0.77 -7.32 -3.56
N ASN A 139 -0.08 -8.14 -2.76
CA ASN A 139 -0.63 -9.41 -2.28
C ASN A 139 -1.77 -9.24 -1.27
N VAL A 140 -1.83 -8.14 -0.51
CA VAL A 140 -2.96 -7.86 0.41
C VAL A 140 -4.30 -7.87 -0.33
N SER A 141 -4.34 -7.52 -1.63
CA SER A 141 -5.56 -7.58 -2.45
C SER A 141 -6.25 -8.96 -2.43
N ARG A 142 -5.47 -10.05 -2.27
CA ARG A 142 -5.96 -11.43 -2.18
C ARG A 142 -6.83 -11.69 -0.95
N LEU A 143 -6.67 -10.89 0.10
CA LEU A 143 -7.43 -11.02 1.35
C LEU A 143 -8.86 -10.47 1.24
N PHE A 144 -9.19 -9.71 0.20
CA PHE A 144 -10.53 -9.12 0.01
C PHE A 144 -11.53 -10.06 -0.68
N GLN A 145 -11.20 -11.34 -0.82
CA GLN A 145 -12.12 -12.35 -1.32
C GLN A 145 -13.14 -12.75 -0.23
N TYR A 146 -14.41 -12.95 -0.58
CA TYR A 146 -15.44 -13.32 0.41
C TYR A 146 -15.15 -14.67 1.10
N SER A 147 -14.52 -15.60 0.40
CA SER A 147 -14.06 -16.89 0.96
C SER A 147 -12.98 -16.74 2.03
N ALA A 148 -12.27 -15.61 2.07
CA ALA A 148 -11.23 -15.32 3.06
C ALA A 148 -11.80 -15.00 4.44
N ILE A 149 -13.02 -14.46 4.52
CA ILE A 149 -13.58 -13.86 5.73
C ILE A 149 -13.61 -14.85 6.91
N PRO A 150 -14.10 -16.10 6.78
CA PRO A 150 -14.14 -17.03 7.92
C PRO A 150 -12.75 -17.39 8.43
N VAL A 151 -11.76 -17.54 7.53
CA VAL A 151 -10.38 -17.86 7.88
C VAL A 151 -9.73 -16.68 8.59
N ILE A 152 -9.91 -15.46 8.09
CA ILE A 152 -9.40 -14.24 8.71
C ILE A 152 -9.98 -14.08 10.11
N LEU A 153 -11.30 -14.25 10.29
CA LEU A 153 -11.95 -14.14 11.60
C LEU A 153 -11.40 -15.18 12.60
N LEU A 154 -11.21 -16.42 12.16
CA LEU A 154 -10.62 -17.48 12.98
C LEU A 154 -9.18 -17.14 13.38
N VAL A 155 -8.34 -16.72 12.43
CA VAL A 155 -6.95 -16.34 12.70
C VAL A 155 -6.88 -15.17 13.66
N VAL A 156 -7.64 -14.10 13.42
CA VAL A 156 -7.69 -12.92 14.30
C VAL A 156 -8.13 -13.31 15.71
N PHE A 157 -9.16 -14.14 15.85
CA PHE A 157 -9.61 -14.64 17.15
C PHE A 157 -8.52 -15.42 17.90
N LEU A 158 -7.79 -16.30 17.20
CA LEU A 158 -6.68 -17.06 17.78
C LEU A 158 -5.52 -16.14 18.21
N VAL A 159 -5.15 -15.17 17.37
CA VAL A 159 -4.08 -14.21 17.67
C VAL A 159 -4.45 -13.36 18.90
N ILE A 160 -5.68 -12.84 18.96
CA ILE A 160 -6.16 -12.08 20.12
C ILE A 160 -6.13 -12.95 21.39
N THR A 161 -6.54 -14.22 21.31
CA THR A 161 -6.47 -15.14 22.46
C THR A 161 -5.03 -15.29 22.97
N MET A 162 -4.09 -15.49 22.05
CA MET A 162 -2.68 -15.67 22.41
C MET A 162 -2.04 -14.38 22.94
N HIS A 163 -2.47 -13.20 22.45
CA HIS A 163 -2.07 -11.89 22.97
C HIS A 163 -2.44 -11.74 24.44
N GLU A 164 -3.70 -12.04 24.79
CA GLU A 164 -4.17 -11.99 26.18
C GLU A 164 -3.44 -13.01 27.08
N PHE A 165 -3.17 -14.20 26.54
CA PHE A 165 -2.37 -15.20 27.24
C PHE A 165 -0.94 -14.72 27.50
N ALA A 166 -0.34 -13.96 26.59
CA ALA A 166 1.00 -13.42 26.79
C ALA A 166 1.06 -12.45 27.99
N HIS A 167 0.04 -11.58 28.16
CA HIS A 167 -0.09 -10.75 29.36
C HIS A 167 -0.22 -11.59 30.63
N GLY A 168 -1.14 -12.56 30.64
CA GLY A 168 -1.40 -13.41 31.80
C GLY A 168 -0.20 -14.27 32.21
N LEU A 169 0.47 -14.91 31.24
CA LEU A 169 1.67 -15.73 31.48
C LEU A 169 2.83 -14.89 32.01
N THR A 170 2.99 -13.66 31.53
CA THR A 170 4.04 -12.75 32.00
C THR A 170 3.76 -12.25 33.41
N CYS A 171 2.51 -11.92 33.73
CA CYS A 171 2.09 -11.58 35.10
C CYS A 171 2.42 -12.73 36.06
N LYS A 172 2.07 -13.97 35.68
CA LYS A 172 2.31 -15.16 36.48
C LYS A 172 3.80 -15.53 36.59
N HIS A 173 4.60 -15.26 35.56
CA HIS A 173 6.06 -15.44 35.61
C HIS A 173 6.71 -14.56 36.69
N PHE A 174 6.23 -13.33 36.88
CA PHE A 174 6.73 -12.40 37.90
C PHE A 174 6.09 -12.59 39.29
N GLY A 175 5.16 -13.53 39.44
CA GLY A 175 4.55 -13.90 40.71
C GLY A 175 3.18 -13.27 41.00
N GLY A 176 2.53 -12.65 40.02
CA GLY A 176 1.14 -12.17 40.15
C GLY A 176 0.12 -13.29 39.90
N GLU A 177 -1.12 -13.12 40.34
CA GLU A 177 -2.22 -14.07 40.12
C GLU A 177 -3.17 -13.59 39.02
N VAL A 178 -3.81 -14.53 38.33
CA VAL A 178 -4.74 -14.21 37.24
C VAL A 178 -6.00 -15.07 37.38
N HIS A 179 -7.09 -14.45 37.86
CA HIS A 179 -8.33 -15.15 38.19
C HIS A 179 -9.45 -14.96 37.17
N GLU A 180 -9.26 -14.11 36.17
CA GLU A 180 -10.33 -13.76 35.24
C GLU A 180 -9.82 -13.68 33.79
N LEU A 181 -10.39 -14.54 32.95
CA LEU A 181 -10.32 -14.46 31.49
C LEU A 181 -11.75 -14.34 30.94
N GLY A 182 -11.96 -13.44 30.00
CA GLY A 182 -13.28 -13.21 29.45
C GLY A 182 -13.30 -12.63 28.05
N PHE A 183 -14.50 -12.22 27.65
CA PHE A 183 -14.83 -11.68 26.35
C PHE A 183 -15.62 -10.38 26.49
N PHE A 184 -15.25 -9.42 25.67
CA PHE A 184 -15.98 -8.18 25.43
C PHE A 184 -16.55 -8.18 24.02
N LEU A 185 -17.79 -7.72 23.88
CA LEU A 185 -18.36 -7.30 22.61
C LEU A 185 -18.56 -5.79 22.66
N ILE A 186 -17.67 -5.04 22.00
CA ILE A 186 -17.74 -3.58 21.93
C ILE A 186 -18.13 -3.23 20.49
N TYR A 187 -19.32 -2.67 20.28
CA TYR A 187 -19.82 -2.33 18.93
C TYR A 187 -19.76 -3.49 17.92
N LEU A 188 -20.15 -4.70 18.35
CA LEU A 188 -20.08 -5.95 17.57
C LEU A 188 -18.65 -6.44 17.24
N GLN A 189 -17.61 -5.77 17.73
CA GLN A 189 -16.24 -6.24 17.61
C GLN A 189 -15.91 -7.18 18.78
N PRO A 190 -15.56 -8.45 18.52
CA PRO A 190 -15.11 -9.38 19.55
C PRO A 190 -13.74 -8.96 20.08
N ALA A 191 -13.60 -8.84 21.39
CA ALA A 191 -12.33 -8.65 22.09
C ALA A 191 -12.23 -9.65 23.24
N LEU A 192 -11.05 -10.20 23.49
CA LEU A 192 -10.79 -11.01 24.68
C LEU A 192 -10.03 -10.15 25.68
N TYR A 193 -10.15 -10.47 26.96
CA TYR A 193 -9.37 -9.80 27.99
C TYR A 193 -8.85 -10.80 29.02
N CYS A 194 -7.66 -10.51 29.52
CA CYS A 194 -7.06 -11.16 30.67
C CYS A 194 -6.86 -10.14 31.80
N ASN A 195 -7.47 -10.38 32.97
CA ASN A 195 -7.32 -9.48 34.11
C ASN A 195 -5.90 -9.63 34.71
N VAL A 196 -5.04 -8.65 34.43
CA VAL A 196 -3.65 -8.59 34.93
C VAL A 196 -3.45 -7.50 35.97
N SER A 197 -4.51 -7.13 36.70
CA SER A 197 -4.47 -6.03 37.70
C SER A 197 -3.45 -6.25 38.81
N ASP A 198 -3.11 -7.51 39.11
CA ASP A 198 -2.05 -7.87 40.06
C ASP A 198 -0.67 -7.30 39.70
N ALA A 199 -0.44 -6.92 38.44
CA ALA A 199 0.77 -6.22 38.03
C ALA A 199 1.00 -4.92 38.82
N TRP A 200 -0.05 -4.28 39.35
CA TRP A 200 0.06 -3.06 40.16
C TRP A 200 0.76 -3.29 41.51
N LEU A 201 0.82 -4.52 41.99
CA LEU A 201 1.52 -4.89 43.24
C LEU A 201 3.03 -5.01 43.06
N PHE A 202 3.53 -5.05 41.81
CA PHE A 202 4.96 -5.19 41.59
C PHE A 202 5.71 -3.90 41.97
N PRO A 203 6.73 -3.98 42.85
CA PRO A 203 7.49 -2.81 43.27
C PRO A 203 8.39 -2.28 42.14
N GLU A 204 8.84 -3.17 41.25
CA GLU A 204 9.73 -2.85 40.15
C GLU A 204 8.95 -2.39 38.92
N LYS A 205 9.22 -1.18 38.44
CA LYS A 205 8.59 -0.62 37.23
C LYS A 205 8.82 -1.48 35.99
N SER A 206 10.00 -2.09 35.88
CA SER A 206 10.37 -2.97 34.76
C SER A 206 9.43 -4.17 34.62
N LYS A 207 9.03 -4.79 35.73
CA LYS A 207 8.10 -5.94 35.73
C LYS A 207 6.71 -5.53 35.25
N ARG A 208 6.21 -4.39 35.71
CA ARG A 208 4.93 -3.82 35.26
C ARG A 208 4.94 -3.54 33.76
N LEU A 209 5.99 -2.87 33.28
CA LEU A 209 6.17 -2.57 31.86
C LEU A 209 6.26 -3.85 31.01
N TRP A 210 6.94 -4.89 31.48
CA TRP A 210 6.99 -6.18 30.78
C TRP A 210 5.63 -6.85 30.68
N VAL A 211 4.78 -6.79 31.71
CA VAL A 211 3.41 -7.31 31.63
C VAL A 211 2.63 -6.55 30.57
N GLY A 212 2.67 -5.22 30.54
CA GLY A 212 2.00 -4.42 29.51
C GLY A 212 2.58 -4.59 28.10
N PHE A 213 3.87 -4.88 27.98
CA PHE A 213 4.53 -5.09 26.69
C PHE A 213 4.37 -6.52 26.15
N ALA A 214 4.01 -7.50 26.98
CA ALA A 214 3.99 -8.92 26.61
C ALA A 214 3.08 -9.26 25.43
N GLY A 215 1.85 -8.73 25.39
CA GLY A 215 0.93 -8.91 24.27
C GLY A 215 1.49 -8.34 22.96
N PRO A 216 1.79 -7.03 22.89
CA PRO A 216 2.38 -6.44 21.68
C PRO A 216 3.71 -7.08 21.25
N TYR A 217 4.53 -7.53 22.20
CA TYR A 217 5.75 -8.28 21.91
C TYR A 217 5.47 -9.63 21.24
N PHE A 218 4.50 -10.39 21.75
CA PHE A 218 4.07 -11.64 21.14
C PHE A 218 3.55 -11.41 19.72
N GLU A 219 2.71 -10.40 19.52
CA GLU A 219 2.18 -10.06 18.19
C GLU A 219 3.28 -9.65 17.22
N LEU A 220 4.25 -8.83 17.66
CA LEU A 220 5.42 -8.46 16.86
C LEU A 220 6.25 -9.68 16.46
N PHE A 221 6.47 -10.61 17.39
CA PHE A 221 7.23 -11.82 17.11
C PHE A 221 6.48 -12.75 16.14
N LEU A 222 5.17 -12.92 16.33
CA LEU A 222 4.31 -13.68 15.43
C LEU A 222 4.25 -13.05 14.03
N TRP A 223 4.11 -11.72 13.97
CA TRP A 223 4.20 -10.94 12.74
C TRP A 223 5.53 -11.19 12.03
N ALA A 224 6.64 -11.17 12.77
CA ALA A 224 7.95 -11.40 12.19
C ALA A 224 8.09 -12.82 11.58
N LEU A 225 7.62 -13.85 12.28
CA LEU A 225 7.58 -15.21 11.74
C LEU A 225 6.70 -15.30 10.48
N ALA A 226 5.54 -14.64 10.49
CA ALA A 226 4.63 -14.60 9.36
C ALA A 226 5.23 -13.88 8.15
N THR A 227 5.93 -12.75 8.35
CA THR A 227 6.65 -12.05 7.27
C THR A 227 7.71 -12.92 6.64
N LEU A 228 8.51 -13.63 7.43
CA LEU A 228 9.54 -14.53 6.92
C LEU A 228 8.93 -15.75 6.22
N ALA A 229 7.86 -16.33 6.78
CA ALA A 229 7.13 -17.43 6.15
C ALA A 229 6.51 -16.99 4.82
N TRP A 230 5.87 -15.82 4.77
CA TRP A 230 5.34 -15.23 3.54
C TRP A 230 6.44 -15.04 2.49
N ARG A 231 7.63 -14.59 2.89
CA ARG A 231 8.76 -14.44 1.95
C ARG A 231 9.34 -15.77 1.47
N LEU A 232 9.36 -16.79 2.33
CA LEU A 232 9.98 -18.10 2.06
C LEU A 232 9.07 -19.10 1.34
N THR A 233 7.77 -18.82 1.28
CA THR A 233 6.78 -19.76 0.73
C THR A 233 6.14 -19.22 -0.52
N ASP A 234 5.83 -20.12 -1.45
CA ASP A 234 5.25 -19.74 -2.73
C ASP A 234 3.85 -19.18 -2.57
N ALA A 235 3.53 -18.16 -3.36
CA ALA A 235 2.27 -17.42 -3.28
C ALA A 235 1.02 -18.31 -3.40
N GLU A 236 1.10 -19.44 -4.12
CA GLU A 236 -0.03 -20.36 -4.32
C GLU A 236 -0.26 -21.33 -3.15
N THR A 237 0.67 -21.41 -2.19
CA THR A 237 0.53 -22.31 -1.05
C THR A 237 -0.41 -21.76 0.02
N GLY A 238 -1.16 -22.65 0.68
CA GLY A 238 -1.99 -22.28 1.83
C GLY A 238 -1.19 -21.71 3.00
N ILE A 239 0.10 -22.08 3.13
CA ILE A 239 1.00 -21.55 4.15
C ILE A 239 1.31 -20.08 3.87
N ASN A 240 1.64 -19.72 2.62
CA ASN A 240 1.85 -18.32 2.23
C ASN A 240 0.59 -17.49 2.49
N TYR A 241 -0.58 -18.03 2.15
CA TYR A 241 -1.85 -17.36 2.35
C TYR A 241 -2.16 -17.10 3.84
N LEU A 242 -1.96 -18.09 4.71
CA LEU A 242 -2.11 -17.92 6.16
C LEU A 242 -1.07 -16.94 6.72
N ALA A 243 0.18 -17.03 6.27
CA ALA A 243 1.24 -16.11 6.65
C ALA A 243 0.91 -14.67 6.28
N LEU A 244 0.35 -14.44 5.08
CA LEU A 244 -0.13 -13.13 4.64
C LEU A 244 -1.26 -12.60 5.55
N ILE A 245 -2.26 -13.44 5.90
CA ILE A 245 -3.32 -13.04 6.83
C ILE A 245 -2.74 -12.60 8.17
N VAL A 246 -1.85 -13.40 8.77
CA VAL A 246 -1.23 -13.10 10.07
C VAL A 246 -0.35 -11.85 9.98
N MET A 247 0.45 -11.73 8.93
CA MET A 247 1.33 -10.57 8.69
C MET A 247 0.52 -9.28 8.55
N THR A 248 -0.54 -9.28 7.76
CA THR A 248 -1.36 -8.08 7.56
C THR A 248 -2.15 -7.72 8.82
N THR A 249 -2.86 -8.68 9.41
CA THR A 249 -3.71 -8.42 10.58
C THR A 249 -2.89 -8.07 11.83
N SER A 250 -1.83 -8.81 12.13
CA SER A 250 -0.96 -8.54 13.28
C SER A 250 -0.16 -7.26 13.09
N GLY A 251 0.29 -6.95 11.87
CA GLY A 251 1.01 -5.70 11.57
C GLY A 251 0.13 -4.46 11.81
N VAL A 252 -1.08 -4.46 11.26
CA VAL A 252 -2.06 -3.37 11.48
C VAL A 252 -2.43 -3.26 12.96
N LYS A 253 -2.74 -4.39 13.62
CA LYS A 253 -3.10 -4.40 15.04
C LYS A 253 -1.98 -3.88 15.93
N THR A 254 -0.74 -4.32 15.69
CA THR A 254 0.45 -3.88 16.43
C THR A 254 0.65 -2.37 16.31
N LEU A 255 0.52 -1.81 15.10
CA LEU A 255 0.62 -0.35 14.88
C LEU A 255 -0.45 0.42 15.65
N LEU A 256 -1.68 -0.11 15.71
CA LEU A 256 -2.76 0.48 16.51
C LEU A 256 -2.51 0.32 18.01
N ASN A 257 -2.03 -0.84 18.47
CA ASN A 257 -1.75 -1.14 19.87
C ASN A 257 -0.67 -0.23 20.45
N PHE A 258 0.41 0.05 19.70
CA PHE A 258 1.46 0.98 20.14
C PHE A 258 1.05 2.46 20.07
N ASN A 259 -0.12 2.80 19.54
CA ASN A 259 -0.59 4.18 19.49
C ASN A 259 -1.07 4.63 20.90
N PRO A 260 -0.35 5.55 21.56
CA PRO A 260 -0.68 5.96 22.92
C PRO A 260 -1.95 6.83 23.00
N LEU A 261 -2.50 7.28 21.87
CA LEU A 261 -3.70 8.11 21.84
C LEU A 261 -4.99 7.32 22.05
N ILE A 262 -4.94 6.02 21.73
CA ILE A 262 -6.04 5.07 21.88
C ILE A 262 -5.73 4.25 23.14
N LYS A 263 -6.77 3.94 23.93
CA LYS A 263 -6.63 3.11 25.13
C LYS A 263 -6.38 1.64 24.74
N LEU A 264 -5.18 1.37 24.29
CA LEU A 264 -4.63 0.04 23.99
C LEU A 264 -3.35 -0.15 24.81
N ASP A 265 -2.62 -1.24 24.58
CA ASP A 265 -1.43 -1.59 25.37
C ASP A 265 -0.38 -0.47 25.40
N GLY A 266 -0.16 0.24 24.30
CA GLY A 266 0.78 1.35 24.21
C GLY A 266 0.41 2.54 25.11
N TYR A 267 -0.88 2.79 25.32
CA TYR A 267 -1.35 3.79 26.27
C TYR A 267 -1.05 3.38 27.70
N TYR A 268 -1.34 2.12 28.08
CA TYR A 268 -1.06 1.61 29.42
C TYR A 268 0.45 1.53 29.70
N LEU A 269 1.25 1.14 28.70
CA LEU A 269 2.71 1.17 28.78
C LEU A 269 3.25 2.59 29.03
N LEU A 270 2.71 3.59 28.32
CA LEU A 270 3.06 4.99 28.54
C LEU A 270 2.61 5.48 29.92
N SER A 271 1.40 5.11 30.36
CA SER A 271 0.83 5.44 31.67
C SER A 271 1.68 4.89 32.81
N ASP A 272 2.12 3.63 32.69
CA ASP A 272 2.96 2.94 33.67
C ASP A 272 4.41 3.46 33.68
N TRP A 273 4.94 3.86 32.52
CA TRP A 273 6.26 4.47 32.40
C TRP A 273 6.31 5.86 33.05
N LEU A 274 5.22 6.63 32.89
CA LEU A 274 5.07 7.96 33.49
C LEU A 274 4.58 7.90 34.94
N GLU A 275 4.09 6.75 35.41
CA GLU A 275 3.47 6.51 36.71
C GLU A 275 2.26 7.41 37.01
N ILE A 276 1.60 7.88 35.96
CA ILE A 276 0.39 8.70 36.07
C ILE A 276 -0.77 7.81 35.66
N PRO A 277 -1.58 7.30 36.62
CA PRO A 277 -2.76 6.52 36.27
C PRO A 277 -3.78 7.40 35.55
N ASN A 278 -4.56 6.81 34.64
CA ASN A 278 -5.63 7.51 33.92
C ASN A 278 -5.14 8.78 33.18
N LEU A 279 -3.92 8.71 32.60
CA LEU A 279 -3.27 9.81 31.88
C LEU A 279 -4.18 10.48 30.84
N ARG A 280 -5.04 9.73 30.14
CA ARG A 280 -5.94 10.29 29.12
C ARG A 280 -7.02 11.18 29.72
N LYS A 281 -7.70 10.73 30.78
CA LYS A 281 -8.75 11.49 31.48
C LYS A 281 -8.15 12.75 32.12
N LYS A 282 -7.01 12.58 32.82
CA LYS A 282 -6.26 13.70 33.42
C LYS A 282 -5.76 14.68 32.36
N GLY A 283 -5.20 14.19 31.26
CA GLY A 283 -4.64 15.00 30.18
C GLY A 283 -5.70 15.85 29.48
N PHE A 284 -6.86 15.29 29.14
CA PHE A 284 -7.96 16.07 28.57
C PHE A 284 -8.53 17.09 29.56
N ALA A 285 -8.64 16.75 30.84
CA ALA A 285 -9.06 17.70 31.87
C ALA A 285 -8.04 18.86 32.01
N CYS A 286 -6.75 18.55 32.11
CA CYS A 286 -5.68 19.56 32.16
C CYS A 286 -5.64 20.43 30.90
N PHE A 287 -5.85 19.85 29.73
CA PHE A 287 -5.92 20.60 28.47
C PHE A 287 -7.12 21.56 28.43
N GLY A 288 -8.31 21.08 28.82
CA GLY A 288 -9.50 21.93 28.94
C GLY A 288 -9.32 23.05 29.96
N ASP A 289 -8.70 22.76 31.10
CA ASP A 289 -8.36 23.77 32.12
C ASP A 289 -7.27 24.73 31.61
N GLY A 290 -6.32 24.26 30.80
CA GLY A 290 -5.33 25.10 30.12
C GLY A 290 -5.98 26.13 29.19
N ILE A 291 -6.98 25.71 28.41
CA ILE A 291 -7.78 26.61 27.57
C ILE A 291 -8.53 27.62 28.45
N LYS A 292 -9.22 27.18 29.51
CA LYS A 292 -9.94 28.08 30.44
C LYS A 292 -9.02 29.10 31.10
N LYS A 293 -7.77 28.73 31.41
CA LYS A 293 -6.78 29.64 31.97
C LYS A 293 -6.37 30.74 31.00
N ILE A 294 -6.29 30.44 29.70
CA ILE A 294 -6.06 31.45 28.65
C ILE A 294 -7.22 32.47 28.62
N PHE A 295 -8.44 32.02 28.90
CA PHE A 295 -9.65 32.86 29.01
C PHE A 295 -9.92 33.39 30.43
N GLY A 296 -8.93 33.37 31.34
CA GLY A 296 -9.04 33.99 32.67
C GLY A 296 -9.80 33.20 33.74
N GLY A 297 -10.13 31.93 33.51
CA GLY A 297 -10.81 31.07 34.49
C GLY A 297 -9.90 30.54 35.62
N LYS A 298 -10.43 30.42 36.84
CA LYS A 298 -9.75 29.73 37.96
C LYS A 298 -9.64 28.23 37.69
N VAL A 299 -8.47 27.66 37.90
CA VAL A 299 -8.16 26.25 37.58
C VAL A 299 -7.46 25.53 38.75
N PRO A 300 -8.18 25.27 39.87
CA PRO A 300 -7.61 24.73 41.10
C PRO A 300 -6.87 23.39 40.91
N ARG A 301 -7.34 22.55 39.98
CA ARG A 301 -6.76 21.23 39.69
C ARG A 301 -5.34 21.29 39.10
N LEU A 302 -5.01 22.34 38.34
CA LEU A 302 -3.67 22.55 37.77
C LEU A 302 -2.69 23.15 38.79
N GLU A 303 -3.20 23.77 39.86
CA GLU A 303 -2.40 24.45 40.89
C GLU A 303 -1.96 23.48 41.99
N GLN A 304 -2.74 22.43 42.25
CA GLN A 304 -2.43 21.36 43.21
C GLN A 304 -1.49 20.27 42.64
N MET A 305 -1.32 20.20 41.31
CA MET A 305 -0.47 19.19 40.67
C MET A 305 1.02 19.54 40.71
N ALA A 306 1.88 18.53 40.89
CA ALA A 306 3.33 18.68 40.76
C ALA A 306 3.71 19.22 39.36
N ARG A 307 4.75 20.09 39.28
CA ARG A 307 5.15 20.74 38.01
C ARG A 307 5.43 19.76 36.87
N ARG A 308 5.99 18.59 37.18
CA ARG A 308 6.28 17.53 36.21
C ARG A 308 4.98 16.90 35.67
N GLU A 309 4.08 16.47 36.55
CA GLU A 309 2.79 15.86 36.19
C GLU A 309 1.96 16.85 35.35
N ARG A 310 1.91 18.12 35.74
CA ARG A 310 1.23 19.17 34.99
C ARG A 310 1.74 19.32 33.56
N ARG A 311 3.06 19.35 33.34
CA ARG A 311 3.64 19.47 31.98
C ARG A 311 3.31 18.27 31.12
N ILE A 312 3.42 17.06 31.68
CA ILE A 312 3.13 15.81 30.98
C ILE A 312 1.65 15.75 30.61
N CYS A 313 0.74 16.04 31.55
CA CYS A 313 -0.70 16.05 31.29
C CYS A 313 -1.11 17.08 30.23
N LEU A 314 -0.52 18.29 30.24
CA LEU A 314 -0.78 19.31 29.22
C LEU A 314 -0.26 18.90 27.84
N ALA A 315 0.98 18.39 27.77
CA ALA A 315 1.58 17.95 26.51
C ALA A 315 0.82 16.76 25.91
N TYR A 316 0.54 15.74 26.73
CA TYR A 316 -0.27 14.60 26.31
C TYR A 316 -1.69 15.03 25.91
N GLY A 317 -2.35 15.88 26.70
CA GLY A 317 -3.70 16.36 26.42
C GLY A 317 -3.80 17.13 25.10
N LEU A 318 -2.79 17.94 24.78
CA LEU A 318 -2.69 18.63 23.48
C LEU A 318 -2.52 17.62 22.34
N VAL A 319 -1.53 16.72 22.43
CA VAL A 319 -1.25 15.73 21.38
C VAL A 319 -2.42 14.78 21.17
N ALA A 320 -3.04 14.29 22.25
CA ALA A 320 -4.22 13.45 22.20
C ALA A 320 -5.46 14.20 21.68
N GLY A 321 -5.62 15.48 22.02
CA GLY A 321 -6.70 16.33 21.52
C GLY A 321 -6.60 16.56 20.02
N VAL A 322 -5.46 17.09 19.57
CA VAL A 322 -5.18 17.34 18.14
C VAL A 322 -5.23 16.04 17.35
N GLY A 323 -4.58 14.98 17.85
CA GLY A 323 -4.56 13.67 17.21
C GLY A 323 -5.96 13.04 17.10
N SER A 324 -6.78 13.13 18.15
CA SER A 324 -8.17 12.62 18.08
C SER A 324 -9.02 13.37 17.05
N ILE A 325 -8.86 14.70 16.97
CA ILE A 325 -9.55 15.53 15.96
C ILE A 325 -9.06 15.17 14.56
N TRP A 326 -7.75 15.01 14.38
CA TRP A 326 -7.16 14.68 13.09
C TRP A 326 -7.57 13.29 12.59
N ILE A 327 -7.49 12.26 13.44
CA ILE A 327 -7.92 10.89 13.09
C ILE A 327 -9.39 10.87 12.70
N LEU A 328 -10.25 11.53 13.49
CA LEU A 328 -11.68 11.60 13.20
C LEU A 328 -11.95 12.38 11.90
N GLY A 329 -11.30 13.52 11.71
CA GLY A 329 -11.41 14.32 10.49
C GLY A 329 -10.96 13.56 9.25
N TYR A 330 -9.82 12.86 9.33
CA TYR A 330 -9.33 12.00 8.26
C TYR A 330 -10.31 10.87 7.93
N ALA A 331 -10.83 10.16 8.95
CA ALA A 331 -11.83 9.12 8.75
C ALA A 331 -13.09 9.66 8.06
N ILE A 332 -13.60 10.82 8.50
CA ILE A 332 -14.75 11.48 7.88
C ILE A 332 -14.46 11.84 6.41
N MET A 333 -13.30 12.43 6.13
CA MET A 333 -12.92 12.82 4.76
C MET A 333 -12.74 11.60 3.84
N LYS A 334 -12.10 10.52 4.32
CA LYS A 334 -11.88 9.30 3.52
C LYS A 334 -13.16 8.50 3.31
N ILE A 335 -13.92 8.22 4.36
CA ILE A 335 -15.17 7.48 4.27
C ILE A 335 -16.20 8.32 3.50
N GLY A 336 -16.33 9.60 3.84
CA GLY A 336 -17.22 10.52 3.16
C GLY A 336 -16.90 10.67 1.68
N GLY A 337 -15.62 10.87 1.34
CA GLY A 337 -15.14 10.91 -0.04
C GLY A 337 -15.40 9.62 -0.81
N SER A 338 -15.18 8.45 -0.19
CA SER A 338 -15.45 7.15 -0.82
C SER A 338 -16.95 6.90 -1.04
N LEU A 339 -17.81 7.30 -0.09
CA LEU A 339 -19.26 7.16 -0.21
C LEU A 339 -19.85 8.12 -1.26
N LEU A 340 -19.29 9.33 -1.38
CA LEU A 340 -19.64 10.29 -2.42
C LEU A 340 -19.21 9.80 -3.81
N GLN A 341 -18.01 9.21 -3.93
CA GLN A 341 -17.52 8.65 -5.19
C GLN A 341 -18.31 7.42 -5.66
N GLN A 342 -18.88 6.63 -4.74
CA GLN A 342 -19.71 5.46 -5.06
C GLN A 342 -21.20 5.80 -5.26
N SER A 343 -21.57 7.08 -5.32
CA SER A 343 -22.95 7.54 -5.50
C SER A 343 -23.92 7.02 -4.42
N GLN A 344 -23.48 6.94 -3.17
CA GLN A 344 -24.31 6.52 -2.03
C GLN A 344 -24.64 7.71 -1.10
N PRO A 345 -25.42 8.73 -1.55
CA PRO A 345 -25.67 9.96 -0.78
C PRO A 345 -26.45 9.70 0.52
N VAL A 346 -27.27 8.64 0.55
CA VAL A 346 -28.03 8.23 1.75
C VAL A 346 -27.08 7.70 2.83
N ALA A 347 -26.10 6.88 2.47
CA ALA A 347 -25.09 6.37 3.41
C ALA A 347 -24.21 7.50 3.95
N PHE A 348 -23.89 8.50 3.11
CA PHE A 348 -23.21 9.72 3.54
C PHE A 348 -24.06 10.53 4.54
N ALA A 349 -25.34 10.76 4.26
CA ALA A 349 -26.23 11.49 5.16
C ALA A 349 -26.43 10.75 6.50
N MET A 350 -26.57 9.42 6.48
CA MET A 350 -26.68 8.60 7.69
C MET A 350 -25.41 8.62 8.54
N SER A 351 -24.23 8.51 7.91
CA SER A 351 -22.94 8.56 8.62
C SER A 351 -22.67 9.96 9.19
N ALA A 352 -22.95 11.03 8.43
CA ALA A 352 -22.86 12.41 8.90
C ALA A 352 -23.82 12.70 10.07
N TRP A 353 -25.05 12.18 10.00
CA TRP A 353 -26.04 12.27 11.08
C TRP A 353 -25.57 11.56 12.36
N PHE A 354 -25.04 10.34 12.23
CA PHE A 354 -24.53 9.55 13.36
C PHE A 354 -23.33 10.22 14.05
N VAL A 355 -22.38 10.73 13.25
CA VAL A 355 -21.23 11.51 13.75
C VAL A 355 -21.70 12.80 14.42
N GLY A 356 -22.63 13.54 13.82
CA GLY A 356 -23.20 14.78 14.36
C GLY A 356 -23.90 14.58 15.71
N LEU A 357 -24.65 13.48 15.89
CA LEU A 357 -25.28 13.11 17.17
C LEU A 357 -24.26 12.88 18.29
N LYS A 358 -23.18 12.13 18.00
CA LYS A 358 -22.11 11.86 18.98
C LYS A 358 -21.32 13.12 19.30
N PHE A 359 -21.00 13.96 18.30
CA PHE A 359 -20.26 15.21 18.51
C PHE A 359 -21.09 16.23 19.32
N ARG A 360 -22.40 16.35 19.06
CA ARG A 360 -23.31 17.21 19.83
C ARG A 360 -23.38 16.82 21.31
N ARG A 361 -23.29 15.52 21.64
CA ARG A 361 -23.25 15.05 23.04
C ARG A 361 -21.91 15.36 23.72
N ARG A 362 -20.77 15.20 23.03
CA ARG A 362 -19.44 15.52 23.58
C ARG A 362 -19.18 17.02 23.72
N PHE A 363 -19.58 17.83 22.74
CA PHE A 363 -19.39 19.28 22.78
C PHE A 363 -20.16 19.94 23.94
N ARG A 364 -21.35 19.40 24.28
CA ARG A 364 -22.16 19.84 25.43
C ARG A 364 -21.47 19.58 26.78
N ARG A 365 -20.60 18.57 26.89
CA ARG A 365 -19.80 18.30 28.12
C ARG A 365 -18.62 19.25 28.29
N LEU A 366 -18.06 19.78 27.21
CA LEU A 366 -16.94 20.73 27.25
C LEU A 366 -17.37 22.13 27.72
N PHE A 367 -18.62 22.53 27.44
CA PHE A 367 -19.15 23.86 27.74
C PHE A 367 -20.30 23.90 28.75
N GLY A 368 -20.77 22.75 29.25
CA GLY A 368 -21.86 22.67 30.24
C GLY A 368 -21.37 22.56 31.69
N LYS A 369 -22.05 23.23 32.63
CA LYS A 369 -21.89 23.01 34.08
C LYS A 369 -22.15 21.53 34.39
N SER A 370 -21.22 20.90 35.11
CA SER A 370 -21.33 19.54 35.64
C SER A 370 -22.53 19.44 36.59
N SER A 371 -23.71 19.08 36.07
CA SER A 371 -24.86 18.69 36.88
C SER A 371 -25.00 17.16 36.85
N ASN A 372 -24.76 16.54 38.01
CA ASN A 372 -24.88 15.11 38.34
C ASN A 372 -24.23 14.11 37.36
N ALA A 373 -23.12 13.53 37.83
CA ALA A 373 -22.47 12.38 37.23
C ALA A 373 -23.37 11.13 37.31
N SER A 374 -24.32 10.99 36.38
CA SER A 374 -24.77 9.66 35.98
C SER A 374 -23.69 9.08 35.05
N VAL A 375 -23.14 7.93 35.44
CA VAL A 375 -22.23 7.14 34.60
C VAL A 375 -22.96 6.85 33.29
N ASP A 376 -22.41 7.31 32.18
CA ASP A 376 -22.95 7.04 30.85
C ASP A 376 -22.76 5.53 30.58
N PRO A 377 -23.84 4.74 30.41
CA PRO A 377 -23.73 3.30 30.22
C PRO A 377 -23.00 2.91 28.93
N ASP A 378 -22.83 3.86 28.00
CA ASP A 378 -22.07 3.69 26.77
C ASP A 378 -20.65 4.30 26.85
N ASP A 379 -20.18 4.71 28.04
CA ASP A 379 -18.81 5.21 28.21
C ASP A 379 -17.82 4.05 28.14
N PRO A 380 -16.98 3.95 27.09
CA PRO A 380 -15.94 2.93 27.03
C PRO A 380 -14.95 3.05 28.19
N ASP A 381 -14.86 4.23 28.84
CA ASP A 381 -13.99 4.43 29.99
C ASP A 381 -14.51 3.79 31.29
N ALA A 382 -15.76 3.28 31.33
CA ALA A 382 -16.38 2.68 32.52
C ALA A 382 -16.18 1.15 32.65
N MET A 383 -15.69 0.47 31.61
CA MET A 383 -15.54 -0.99 31.55
C MET A 383 -14.15 -1.52 31.97
N ASP A 384 -13.11 -0.68 31.86
CA ASP A 384 -11.72 -1.04 32.23
C ASP A 384 -11.47 -0.98 33.74
N ALA A 385 -12.46 -0.51 34.49
CA ALA A 385 -12.43 -0.59 35.93
C ALA A 385 -12.51 -2.07 36.35
N PRO A 386 -11.61 -2.60 37.20
CA PRO A 386 -11.97 -3.76 38.02
C PRO A 386 -13.32 -3.45 38.71
N ASP A 387 -14.10 -4.46 39.13
CA ASP A 387 -15.46 -4.33 39.70
C ASP A 387 -15.52 -3.45 41.01
N GLY A 388 -15.10 -2.19 40.91
CA GLY A 388 -14.16 -1.58 41.85
C GLY A 388 -13.69 -0.15 41.53
N ASP A 389 -14.02 0.45 40.36
CA ASP A 389 -14.17 1.94 40.30
C ASP A 389 -15.51 2.39 40.91
N GLY A 390 -16.13 1.54 41.73
CA GLY A 390 -17.12 1.95 42.70
C GLY A 390 -16.40 2.62 43.85
N PHE A 391 -16.43 3.95 43.85
CA PHE A 391 -15.70 4.88 44.72
C PHE A 391 -14.26 5.15 44.24
N GLU A 392 -14.09 6.22 43.43
CA GLU A 392 -13.38 7.36 44.03
C GLU A 392 -13.99 7.46 45.42
N ALA A 393 -13.32 6.91 46.45
CA ALA A 393 -13.49 7.50 47.75
C ALA A 393 -13.35 8.97 47.42
N ARG A 394 -14.44 9.74 47.56
CA ARG A 394 -14.33 11.13 48.00
C ARG A 394 -13.07 11.08 48.83
N GLU A 395 -11.99 11.72 48.37
CA GLU A 395 -10.78 11.85 49.18
C GLU A 395 -11.35 12.06 50.56
N ALA A 396 -11.23 11.05 51.43
CA ALA A 396 -11.61 11.24 52.82
C ALA A 396 -10.68 12.40 53.14
N PRO A 397 -11.25 13.60 53.38
CA PRO A 397 -10.51 14.84 53.24
C PRO A 397 -9.20 14.57 53.93
N ALA A 398 -8.10 14.73 53.21
CA ALA A 398 -6.82 14.70 53.89
C ALA A 398 -7.01 15.59 55.13
N PRO A 399 -6.46 15.28 56.30
CA PRO A 399 -6.50 16.20 57.43
C PRO A 399 -6.06 17.63 57.01
N ALA A 400 -5.31 17.72 55.91
CA ALA A 400 -4.92 18.94 55.21
C ALA A 400 -6.02 19.69 54.42
N GLU A 401 -7.15 19.11 54.03
CA GLU A 401 -8.21 19.80 53.27
C GLU A 401 -9.27 20.50 54.15
N LEU A 402 -9.15 20.37 55.47
CA LEU A 402 -9.94 21.11 56.47
C LEU A 402 -9.14 22.22 57.19
N LEU A 403 -7.92 22.50 56.74
CA LEU A 403 -7.08 23.56 57.27
C LEU A 403 -6.74 24.58 56.18
N LYS A 404 -7.64 25.55 55.98
CA LYS A 404 -7.26 26.85 55.42
C LYS A 404 -7.02 27.82 56.56
N PRO A 405 -5.83 28.42 56.67
CA PRO A 405 -5.70 29.75 57.21
C PRO A 405 -5.82 30.75 56.07
N GLU A 406 -6.73 31.70 56.24
CA GLU A 406 -6.73 32.96 55.51
C GLU A 406 -5.48 33.77 55.90
N ASP A 407 -5.03 34.60 54.95
CA ASP A 407 -4.07 35.70 55.09
C ASP A 407 -2.56 35.42 55.28
N GLY A 408 -1.85 35.66 54.17
CA GLY A 408 -0.70 36.59 54.12
C GLY A 408 0.56 36.29 54.95
N TRP A 409 1.62 35.82 54.28
CA TRP A 409 2.94 36.46 54.37
C TRP A 409 3.89 35.96 53.26
N ALA A 410 4.34 36.89 52.43
CA ALA A 410 5.44 36.70 51.49
C ALA A 410 6.78 36.95 52.20
N ALA A 411 7.80 36.21 51.77
CA ALA A 411 9.22 36.53 51.88
C ALA A 411 9.80 36.72 53.30
N ARG A 412 10.73 35.82 53.66
CA ARG A 412 12.07 36.21 54.15
C ARG A 412 12.98 35.00 54.42
N SER A 413 14.25 35.22 54.10
CA SER A 413 15.43 34.61 54.72
C SER A 413 15.90 33.25 54.20
N ALA A 414 16.56 33.29 53.04
CA ALA A 414 17.75 32.48 52.83
C ALA A 414 18.92 33.18 53.53
N LYS A 415 19.52 32.54 54.53
CA LYS A 415 20.87 32.83 55.02
C LYS A 415 21.47 31.54 55.61
N THR A 416 22.50 31.06 54.93
CA THR A 416 23.55 30.16 55.42
C THR A 416 24.20 30.73 56.68
N PRO A 417 24.75 29.87 57.53
CA PRO A 417 26.08 30.15 58.05
C PRO A 417 27.05 28.98 57.92
N GLU A 418 28.31 29.40 57.87
CA GLU A 418 29.56 28.67 57.71
C GLU A 418 29.89 27.81 58.94
N THR A 419 30.65 26.75 58.68
CA THR A 419 31.38 25.89 59.63
C THR A 419 32.69 26.53 60.09
N PRO A 420 33.16 26.23 61.32
CA PRO A 420 34.58 26.23 61.62
C PRO A 420 35.14 24.80 61.82
N GLU A 421 36.40 24.66 61.41
CA GLU A 421 37.39 23.60 61.73
C GLU A 421 37.55 23.46 63.27
N ASP A 422 38.06 22.39 63.89
CA ASP A 422 39.25 21.58 63.60
C ASP A 422 39.30 20.35 64.56
N SER A 423 40.17 19.39 64.23
CA SER A 423 40.80 18.36 65.06
C SER A 423 39.93 17.15 65.44
N GLY A 424 40.33 15.89 65.22
CA GLY A 424 41.61 15.32 64.90
C GLY A 424 41.77 14.06 65.74
N LEU A 425 41.37 12.89 65.25
CA LEU A 425 41.61 11.58 65.89
C LEU A 425 41.72 10.46 64.84
N GLN A 426 42.98 10.15 64.54
CA GLN A 426 43.59 8.84 64.26
C GLN A 426 42.71 7.73 63.64
N HIS A 427 42.95 7.47 62.35
CA HIS A 427 42.48 6.28 61.63
C HIS A 427 43.29 5.03 62.01
N ALA A 428 42.61 4.05 62.60
CA ALA A 428 43.02 2.67 62.58
C ALA A 428 42.75 2.06 61.19
N GLU A 429 43.73 1.31 60.70
CA GLU A 429 43.82 0.76 59.35
C GLU A 429 42.88 -0.43 59.15
N SER A 430 41.87 -0.25 58.29
CA SER A 430 40.96 -1.30 57.82
C SER A 430 41.48 -1.92 56.52
N PRO A 431 41.38 -3.24 56.30
CA PRO A 431 42.01 -3.90 55.16
C PRO A 431 41.33 -3.53 53.83
N LYS A 432 42.15 -3.31 52.79
CA LYS A 432 41.77 -2.99 51.40
C LYS A 432 40.68 -3.93 50.86
N PRO A 433 39.64 -3.41 50.16
CA PRO A 433 38.76 -4.24 49.35
C PRO A 433 39.52 -4.77 48.12
N ALA A 434 39.42 -6.08 47.90
CA ALA A 434 39.99 -6.74 46.74
C ALA A 434 39.38 -6.20 45.43
N ALA A 435 40.24 -5.98 44.44
CA ALA A 435 39.87 -5.56 43.09
C ALA A 435 38.80 -6.50 42.46
N PRO A 436 37.88 -5.98 41.64
CA PRO A 436 36.83 -6.80 41.04
C PRO A 436 37.45 -7.79 40.07
N LYS A 437 37.31 -9.09 40.37
CA LYS A 437 37.65 -10.18 39.43
C LYS A 437 36.84 -9.98 38.15
N THR A 438 37.51 -9.61 37.06
CA THR A 438 36.90 -9.50 35.73
C THR A 438 36.34 -10.86 35.33
N ARG A 439 35.00 -10.97 35.32
CA ARG A 439 34.28 -12.17 34.87
C ARG A 439 34.56 -12.38 33.38
N LYS A 440 35.54 -13.24 33.05
CA LYS A 440 35.84 -13.75 31.69
C LYS A 440 34.66 -14.48 31.00
N GLY A 441 33.49 -14.56 31.62
CA GLY A 441 32.25 -15.10 31.04
C GLY A 441 31.50 -14.13 30.11
N GLY A 442 31.55 -12.81 30.38
CA GLY A 442 30.80 -11.81 29.60
C GLY A 442 31.25 -11.72 28.14
N ALA A 443 32.56 -11.79 27.89
CA ALA A 443 33.12 -11.72 26.54
C ALA A 443 32.71 -12.91 25.64
N ARG A 444 32.47 -14.10 26.22
CA ARG A 444 31.98 -15.27 25.47
C ARG A 444 30.51 -15.15 25.10
N VAL A 445 29.69 -14.60 26.00
CA VAL A 445 28.28 -14.32 25.72
C VAL A 445 28.17 -13.24 24.65
N VAL A 446 28.84 -12.11 24.82
CA VAL A 446 28.84 -11.00 23.84
C VAL A 446 29.29 -11.46 22.45
N LYS A 447 30.33 -12.30 22.34
CA LYS A 447 30.74 -12.89 21.05
C LYS A 447 29.66 -13.80 20.43
N ARG A 448 28.91 -14.57 21.22
CA ARG A 448 27.78 -15.36 20.71
C ARG A 448 26.63 -14.47 20.25
N LEU A 449 26.34 -13.40 20.98
CA LEU A 449 25.29 -12.44 20.62
C LEU A 449 25.61 -11.71 19.31
N LEU A 450 26.85 -11.25 19.15
CA LEU A 450 27.31 -10.62 17.91
C LEU A 450 27.25 -11.58 16.72
N ARG A 451 27.61 -12.86 16.91
CA ARG A 451 27.48 -13.88 15.86
C ARG A 451 26.03 -14.14 15.47
N LEU A 452 25.11 -14.20 16.45
CA LEU A 452 23.69 -14.39 16.17
C LEU A 452 23.07 -13.18 15.46
N ALA A 453 23.44 -11.96 15.86
CA ALA A 453 23.01 -10.74 15.20
C ALA A 453 23.55 -10.64 13.76
N PHE A 454 24.83 -10.97 13.56
CA PHE A 454 25.43 -11.03 12.23
C PHE A 454 24.80 -12.11 11.36
N LEU A 455 24.57 -13.32 11.91
CA LEU A 455 23.93 -14.42 11.19
C LEU A 455 22.49 -14.06 10.81
N GLY A 456 21.72 -13.48 11.73
CA GLY A 456 20.35 -13.04 11.41
C GLY A 456 20.31 -11.91 10.39
N GLY A 457 21.22 -10.93 10.47
CA GLY A 457 21.36 -9.89 9.46
C GLY A 457 21.75 -10.44 8.09
N ALA A 458 22.69 -11.38 8.04
CA ALA A 458 23.08 -12.07 6.80
C ALA A 458 21.92 -12.89 6.21
N THR A 459 21.14 -13.59 7.05
CA THR A 459 19.93 -14.30 6.62
C THR A 459 18.87 -13.32 6.12
N ALA A 460 18.66 -12.19 6.78
CA ALA A 460 17.70 -11.16 6.33
C ALA A 460 18.06 -10.60 4.95
N VAL A 461 19.34 -10.28 4.73
CA VAL A 461 19.85 -9.83 3.44
C VAL A 461 19.70 -10.94 2.39
N ALA A 462 20.05 -12.19 2.72
CA ALA A 462 19.86 -13.32 1.82
C ALA A 462 18.38 -13.50 1.44
N LEU A 463 17.44 -13.36 2.38
CA LEU A 463 16.00 -13.48 2.13
C LEU A 463 15.41 -12.33 1.29
N VAL A 464 16.07 -11.16 1.27
CA VAL A 464 15.71 -10.08 0.34
C VAL A 464 16.09 -10.45 -1.09
N TYR A 465 17.29 -11.00 -1.32
CA TYR A 465 17.76 -11.29 -2.68
C TYR A 465 17.40 -12.69 -3.19
N LEU A 466 17.11 -13.64 -2.31
CA LEU A 466 16.57 -14.96 -2.65
C LEU A 466 15.07 -14.82 -2.89
N HIS A 467 14.70 -14.54 -4.13
CA HIS A 467 13.38 -14.89 -4.62
C HIS A 467 13.39 -16.40 -4.90
N PRO A 468 12.55 -17.24 -4.26
CA PRO A 468 12.27 -18.55 -4.80
C PRO A 468 11.59 -18.33 -6.16
N GLU A 469 12.36 -18.36 -7.25
CA GLU A 469 11.81 -18.42 -8.59
C GLU A 469 11.02 -19.72 -8.68
N LEU A 470 9.71 -19.57 -8.81
CA LEU A 470 8.78 -20.67 -8.95
C LEU A 470 9.11 -21.43 -10.25
N ARG A 471 9.94 -22.48 -10.16
CA ARG A 471 10.22 -23.37 -11.28
C ARG A 471 9.13 -24.42 -11.39
N ILE A 472 7.99 -24.01 -11.94
CA ILE A 472 6.93 -24.95 -12.33
C ILE A 472 7.47 -25.79 -13.49
N LYS A 473 7.58 -27.10 -13.28
CA LYS A 473 7.86 -28.07 -14.36
C LYS A 473 6.53 -28.62 -14.83
N GLY A 474 6.15 -28.33 -16.07
CA GLY A 474 4.98 -28.87 -16.74
C GLY A 474 5.29 -29.15 -18.21
N PRO A 475 4.54 -30.04 -18.87
CA PRO A 475 4.60 -30.14 -20.32
C PRO A 475 4.12 -28.81 -20.92
N PHE A 476 4.89 -28.27 -21.85
CA PHE A 476 4.51 -27.08 -22.60
C PHE A 476 4.77 -27.32 -24.07
N ASP A 477 3.85 -26.86 -24.90
CA ASP A 477 4.03 -26.82 -26.35
C ASP A 477 4.53 -25.44 -26.73
N VAL A 478 5.62 -25.39 -27.49
CA VAL A 478 6.13 -24.14 -28.04
C VAL A 478 5.37 -23.87 -29.32
N LEU A 479 4.42 -22.93 -29.25
CA LEU A 479 3.70 -22.44 -30.42
C LEU A 479 4.34 -21.14 -30.91
N PRO A 480 4.55 -20.96 -32.23
CA PRO A 480 4.99 -19.69 -32.77
C PRO A 480 3.95 -18.61 -32.54
N VAL A 481 4.39 -17.41 -32.13
CA VAL A 481 3.52 -16.25 -31.90
C VAL A 481 2.82 -15.81 -33.19
N HIS A 482 3.52 -15.97 -34.33
CA HIS A 482 3.01 -15.67 -35.65
C HIS A 482 3.25 -16.88 -36.55
N ASN A 483 2.16 -17.41 -37.11
CA ASN A 483 2.22 -18.39 -38.18
C ASN A 483 1.99 -17.66 -39.51
N ALA A 484 2.85 -17.95 -40.49
CA ALA A 484 2.69 -17.48 -41.85
C ALA A 484 2.81 -18.68 -42.79
N ASP A 485 1.78 -18.90 -43.61
CA ASP A 485 1.82 -19.90 -44.66
C ASP A 485 2.52 -19.30 -45.89
N VAL A 486 3.65 -19.87 -46.28
CA VAL A 486 4.30 -19.53 -47.54
C VAL A 486 3.72 -20.42 -48.64
N ARG A 487 3.15 -19.81 -49.67
CA ARG A 487 2.54 -20.52 -50.81
C ARG A 487 3.08 -19.96 -52.12
N ALA A 488 3.21 -20.83 -53.13
CA ALA A 488 3.50 -20.38 -54.48
C ALA A 488 2.31 -19.57 -55.02
N GLY A 489 2.58 -18.44 -55.65
CA GLY A 489 1.57 -17.62 -56.32
C GLY A 489 1.11 -18.18 -57.68
N VAL A 490 1.83 -19.18 -58.20
CA VAL A 490 1.56 -19.87 -59.45
C VAL A 490 1.61 -21.38 -59.23
N GLU A 491 0.85 -22.12 -60.03
CA GLU A 491 0.91 -23.58 -60.05
C GLU A 491 2.21 -24.05 -60.73
N GLY A 492 2.87 -25.05 -60.15
CA GLY A 492 4.12 -25.56 -60.69
C GLY A 492 4.67 -26.74 -59.92
N ILE A 493 5.66 -27.41 -60.52
CA ILE A 493 6.37 -28.53 -59.89
C ILE A 493 7.59 -27.96 -59.16
N ILE A 494 7.83 -28.38 -57.91
CA ILE A 494 9.02 -27.99 -57.16
C ILE A 494 10.23 -28.72 -57.75
N GLU A 495 11.25 -27.97 -58.19
CA GLU A 495 12.53 -28.49 -58.68
C GLU A 495 13.48 -28.76 -57.51
N GLU A 496 13.55 -27.82 -56.56
CA GLU A 496 14.50 -27.85 -55.45
C GLU A 496 13.92 -27.16 -54.20
N ILE A 497 14.20 -27.70 -53.02
CA ILE A 497 13.92 -27.06 -51.71
C ILE A 497 15.28 -26.69 -51.10
N CYS A 498 15.47 -25.41 -50.77
CA CYS A 498 16.76 -24.85 -50.36
C CYS A 498 16.91 -24.66 -48.84
N VAL A 499 15.90 -25.03 -48.05
CA VAL A 499 15.87 -24.87 -46.60
C VAL A 499 15.38 -26.13 -45.90
N ASP A 500 15.91 -26.36 -44.70
CA ASP A 500 15.53 -27.49 -43.84
C ASP A 500 14.60 -27.05 -42.70
N GLU A 501 13.87 -28.01 -42.13
CA GLU A 501 13.02 -27.77 -40.97
C GLU A 501 13.83 -27.23 -39.76
N GLY A 502 13.37 -26.13 -39.18
CA GLY A 502 14.05 -25.46 -38.05
C GLY A 502 15.16 -24.49 -38.45
N GLN A 503 15.48 -24.36 -39.74
CA GLN A 503 16.44 -23.37 -40.24
C GLN A 503 15.88 -21.95 -40.11
N THR A 504 16.71 -21.01 -39.65
CA THR A 504 16.33 -19.58 -39.58
C THR A 504 16.48 -18.95 -40.95
N VAL A 505 15.41 -18.30 -41.42
CA VAL A 505 15.33 -17.60 -42.71
C VAL A 505 15.00 -16.12 -42.50
N HIS A 506 15.50 -15.26 -43.39
CA HIS A 506 15.22 -13.83 -43.43
C HIS A 506 14.29 -13.50 -44.60
N GLN A 507 13.69 -12.31 -44.56
CA GLN A 507 12.87 -11.81 -45.65
C GLN A 507 13.69 -11.72 -46.94
N GLY A 508 13.26 -12.45 -47.96
CA GLY A 508 13.92 -12.51 -49.27
C GLY A 508 14.74 -13.77 -49.52
N ASP A 509 14.90 -14.64 -48.53
CA ASP A 509 15.64 -15.90 -48.70
C ASP A 509 14.90 -16.86 -49.63
N LEU A 510 15.66 -17.58 -50.47
CA LEU A 510 15.13 -18.59 -51.37
C LEU A 510 14.74 -19.84 -50.57
N ILE A 511 13.44 -20.15 -50.52
CA ILE A 511 12.91 -21.33 -49.83
C ILE A 511 12.84 -22.54 -50.77
N ALA A 512 12.29 -22.33 -51.97
CA ALA A 512 12.13 -23.37 -52.98
C ALA A 512 12.16 -22.77 -54.38
N ARG A 513 12.62 -23.56 -55.36
CA ARG A 513 12.60 -23.24 -56.78
C ARG A 513 11.55 -24.09 -57.48
N LEU A 514 10.71 -23.46 -58.29
CA LEU A 514 9.78 -24.14 -59.19
C LEU A 514 10.45 -24.41 -60.54
N PHE A 515 10.07 -25.51 -61.17
CA PHE A 515 10.52 -25.87 -62.51
C PHE A 515 9.98 -24.86 -63.53
N ASP A 516 10.86 -24.11 -64.18
CA ASP A 516 10.53 -22.90 -64.94
C ASP A 516 10.65 -23.06 -66.48
N ARG A 517 10.81 -24.29 -66.99
CA ARG A 517 11.06 -24.54 -68.41
C ARG A 517 9.97 -23.98 -69.33
N ASP A 518 8.71 -24.16 -68.97
CA ASP A 518 7.57 -23.68 -69.77
C ASP A 518 7.45 -22.15 -69.72
N ALA A 519 7.70 -21.56 -68.54
CA ALA A 519 7.74 -20.11 -68.37
C ALA A 519 8.87 -19.46 -69.18
N ARG A 520 10.06 -20.09 -69.21
CA ARG A 520 11.18 -19.64 -70.07
C ARG A 520 10.85 -19.74 -71.55
N ALA A 521 10.17 -20.80 -71.98
CA ALA A 521 9.76 -20.94 -73.37
C ALA A 521 8.76 -19.85 -73.79
N GLU A 522 7.78 -19.53 -72.93
CA GLU A 522 6.81 -18.46 -73.22
C GLU A 522 7.45 -17.06 -73.17
N LEU A 523 8.43 -16.84 -72.28
CA LEU A 523 9.24 -15.62 -72.26
C LEU A 523 9.99 -15.44 -73.59
N GLN A 524 10.70 -16.48 -74.05
CA GLN A 524 11.43 -16.45 -75.33
C GLN A 524 10.51 -16.18 -76.52
N LYS A 525 9.32 -16.77 -76.53
CA LYS A 525 8.31 -16.54 -77.57
C LYS A 525 7.80 -15.10 -77.56
N THR A 526 7.56 -14.54 -76.38
CA THR A 526 7.13 -13.14 -76.23
C THR A 526 8.23 -12.17 -76.65
N GLU A 527 9.48 -12.44 -76.28
CA GLU A 527 10.65 -11.64 -76.70
C GLU A 527 10.81 -11.63 -78.22
N ALA A 528 10.67 -12.79 -78.87
CA ALA A 528 10.70 -12.87 -80.34
C ALA A 528 9.56 -12.08 -80.99
N ALA A 529 8.36 -12.09 -80.40
CA ALA A 529 7.23 -11.31 -80.90
C ALA A 529 7.45 -9.78 -80.74
N ILE A 530 8.08 -9.34 -79.64
CA ILE A 530 8.49 -7.94 -79.43
C ILE A 530 9.50 -7.53 -80.52
N GLU A 531 10.50 -8.37 -80.79
CA GLU A 531 11.51 -8.09 -81.81
C GLU A 531 10.89 -7.96 -83.21
N GLU A 532 9.96 -8.85 -83.56
CA GLU A 532 9.21 -8.78 -84.82
C GLU A 532 8.39 -7.48 -84.91
N ALA A 533 7.67 -7.10 -83.85
CA ALA A 533 6.87 -5.89 -83.80
C ALA A 533 7.73 -4.62 -83.90
N GLN A 534 8.89 -4.60 -83.23
CA GLN A 534 9.87 -3.52 -83.33
C GLN A 534 10.44 -3.41 -84.75
N ALA A 535 10.72 -4.53 -85.42
CA ALA A 535 11.16 -4.53 -86.81
C ALA A 535 10.10 -3.93 -87.75
N LYS A 536 8.83 -4.29 -87.56
CA LYS A 536 7.70 -3.69 -88.31
C LYS A 536 7.57 -2.19 -88.04
N LEU A 537 7.71 -1.75 -86.79
CA LEU A 537 7.71 -0.33 -86.46
C LEU A 537 8.85 0.42 -87.16
N ARG A 538 10.06 -0.16 -87.20
CA ARG A 538 11.20 0.44 -87.94
C ARG A 538 10.88 0.63 -89.42
N LEU A 539 10.19 -0.33 -90.05
CA LEU A 539 9.73 -0.20 -91.44
C LEU A 539 8.71 0.93 -91.61
N LEU A 540 7.71 1.03 -90.71
CA LEU A 540 6.71 2.11 -90.75
C LEU A 540 7.33 3.49 -90.53
N VAL A 541 8.32 3.61 -89.64
CA VAL A 541 9.02 4.88 -89.38
C VAL A 541 9.95 5.26 -90.53
N ALA A 542 10.60 4.28 -91.18
CA ALA A 542 11.44 4.54 -92.35
C ALA A 542 10.62 5.03 -93.56
N GLY A 543 9.36 4.60 -93.68
CA GLY A 543 8.45 5.04 -94.73
C GLY A 543 8.84 4.54 -96.13
N PRO A 544 8.29 5.14 -97.19
CA PRO A 544 8.61 4.80 -98.58
C PRO A 544 10.09 5.00 -98.90
N ARG A 545 10.61 4.15 -99.80
CA ARG A 545 12.03 4.21 -100.15
C ARG A 545 12.33 5.48 -100.96
N PRO A 546 13.53 6.07 -100.83
CA PRO A 546 13.92 7.24 -101.62
C PRO A 546 13.77 7.02 -103.13
N GLU A 547 14.04 5.80 -103.61
CA GLU A 547 13.90 5.44 -105.02
C GLU A 547 12.44 5.51 -105.50
N GLU A 548 11.48 5.14 -104.66
CA GLU A 548 10.04 5.19 -104.97
C GLU A 548 9.53 6.63 -105.05
N ILE A 549 10.01 7.49 -104.14
CA ILE A 549 9.70 8.93 -104.14
C ILE A 549 10.27 9.59 -105.39
N GLU A 550 11.51 9.24 -105.76
CA GLU A 550 12.14 9.82 -106.94
C GLU A 550 11.49 9.33 -108.24
N GLN A 551 11.07 8.07 -108.31
CA GLN A 551 10.28 7.58 -109.43
C GLN A 551 8.97 8.36 -109.58
N ALA A 552 8.26 8.65 -108.49
CA ALA A 552 7.04 9.45 -108.51
C ALA A 552 7.30 10.92 -108.90
N ARG A 553 8.44 11.50 -108.52
CA ARG A 553 8.86 12.84 -108.97
C ARG A 553 9.15 12.90 -110.45
N ILE A 554 9.82 11.87 -110.99
CA ILE A 554 10.07 11.75 -112.43
C ILE A 554 8.74 11.64 -113.19
N GLU A 555 7.77 10.87 -112.67
CA GLU A 555 6.42 10.75 -113.25
C GLU A 555 5.71 12.12 -113.29
N VAL A 556 5.74 12.88 -112.19
CA VAL A 556 5.20 14.26 -112.14
C VAL A 556 5.94 15.20 -113.10
N ALA A 557 7.26 15.11 -113.21
CA ALA A 557 8.04 15.92 -114.14
C ALA A 557 7.68 15.64 -115.60
N LYS A 558 7.58 14.36 -115.97
CA LYS A 558 7.15 13.90 -117.28
C LYS A 558 5.75 14.40 -117.64
N ASP A 559 4.79 14.30 -116.73
CA ASP A 559 3.41 14.75 -116.98
C ASP A 559 3.31 16.28 -117.06
N ASN A 560 4.14 17.02 -116.30
CA ASN A 560 4.26 18.47 -116.45
C ASN A 560 4.76 18.86 -117.85
N GLU A 561 5.81 18.19 -118.35
CA GLU A 561 6.31 18.42 -119.72
C GLU A 561 5.23 18.12 -120.78
N ALA A 562 4.46 17.05 -120.59
CA ALA A 562 3.33 16.70 -121.46
C ALA A 562 2.25 17.79 -121.49
N ILE A 563 1.96 18.43 -120.35
CA ILE A 563 1.06 19.60 -120.28
C ILE A 563 1.65 20.79 -121.03
N THR A 564 2.94 21.08 -120.88
CA THR A 564 3.58 22.19 -121.61
C THR A 564 3.43 22.00 -123.12
N PHE A 565 3.71 20.78 -123.61
CA PHE A 565 3.53 20.45 -125.03
C PHE A 565 2.07 20.54 -125.47
N ALA A 566 1.13 20.00 -124.70
CA ALA A 566 -0.31 20.06 -124.99
C ALA A 566 -0.84 21.50 -124.99
N THR A 567 -0.34 22.36 -124.09
CA THR A 567 -0.70 23.79 -124.01
C THR A 567 -0.19 24.53 -125.24
N SER A 568 1.09 24.35 -125.61
CA SER A 568 1.64 24.94 -126.83
C SER A 568 0.91 24.48 -128.09
N ARG A 569 0.42 23.23 -128.13
CA ARG A 569 -0.41 22.75 -129.23
C ARG A 569 -1.77 23.43 -129.25
N LEU A 570 -2.44 23.51 -128.10
CA LEU A 570 -3.73 24.20 -127.99
C LEU A 570 -3.62 25.68 -128.40
N ASP A 571 -2.57 26.40 -127.98
CA ASP A 571 -2.37 27.81 -128.33
C ASP A 571 -2.13 28.01 -129.84
N ARG A 572 -1.41 27.08 -130.49
CA ARG A 572 -1.26 27.06 -131.95
C ARG A 572 -2.61 26.80 -132.63
N ASP A 573 -3.35 25.80 -132.19
CA ASP A 573 -4.64 25.43 -132.78
C ASP A 573 -5.68 26.55 -132.58
N LYS A 574 -5.65 27.28 -131.45
CA LYS A 574 -6.45 28.50 -131.23
C LYS A 574 -6.14 29.60 -132.23
N THR A 575 -4.85 29.90 -132.45
CA THR A 575 -4.41 30.93 -133.40
C THR A 575 -4.82 30.56 -134.84
N LEU A 576 -4.69 29.28 -135.21
CA LEU A 576 -5.11 28.79 -136.53
C LEU A 576 -6.63 28.80 -136.69
N TYR A 577 -7.40 28.55 -135.62
CA TYR A 577 -8.86 28.60 -135.64
C TYR A 577 -9.38 30.02 -135.85
N GLU A 578 -8.76 31.02 -135.20
CA GLU A 578 -9.04 32.45 -135.45
C GLU A 578 -8.78 32.83 -136.91
N GLY A 579 -7.75 32.25 -137.52
CA GLY A 579 -7.44 32.35 -138.96
C GLY A 579 -8.35 31.52 -139.88
N LYS A 580 -9.33 30.77 -139.35
CA LYS A 580 -10.20 29.81 -140.07
C LYS A 580 -9.46 28.69 -140.82
N LEU A 581 -8.28 28.29 -140.34
CA LEU A 581 -7.40 27.27 -140.96
C LEU A 581 -7.57 25.86 -140.37
N VAL A 582 -8.21 25.72 -139.20
CA VAL A 582 -8.53 24.42 -138.56
C VAL A 582 -10.01 24.36 -138.18
N SER A 583 -10.54 23.15 -138.03
CA SER A 583 -11.94 22.91 -137.69
C SER A 583 -12.23 23.09 -136.19
N LYS A 584 -13.50 23.34 -135.83
CA LYS A 584 -13.92 23.43 -134.41
C LYS A 584 -13.65 22.11 -133.64
N GLN A 585 -13.82 20.97 -134.31
CA GLN A 585 -13.57 19.66 -133.73
C GLN A 585 -12.09 19.46 -133.35
N GLU A 586 -11.16 19.89 -134.20
CA GLU A 586 -9.72 19.79 -133.90
C GLU A 586 -9.30 20.68 -132.71
N LEU A 587 -9.92 21.85 -132.56
CA LEU A 587 -9.71 22.70 -131.37
C LEU A 587 -10.24 22.03 -130.09
N GLU A 588 -11.47 21.51 -130.13
CA GLU A 588 -12.09 20.78 -129.00
C GLU A 588 -11.29 19.52 -128.63
N ASP A 589 -10.74 18.79 -129.60
CA ASP A 589 -9.86 17.64 -129.37
C ASP A 589 -8.56 18.03 -128.66
N SER A 590 -7.95 19.16 -129.04
CA SER A 590 -6.76 19.71 -128.35
C SER A 590 -7.09 20.21 -126.95
N GLU A 591 -8.28 20.79 -126.72
CA GLU A 591 -8.76 21.15 -125.37
C GLU A 591 -9.01 19.92 -124.49
N ALA A 592 -9.66 18.89 -125.03
CA ALA A 592 -9.92 17.63 -124.35
C ALA A 592 -8.62 16.91 -123.97
N ASN A 593 -7.64 16.87 -124.88
CA ASN A 593 -6.32 16.31 -124.60
C ASN A 593 -5.60 17.08 -123.48
N LEU A 594 -5.63 18.42 -123.47
CA LEU A 594 -5.05 19.19 -122.38
C LEU A 594 -5.76 18.90 -121.04
N ALA A 595 -7.09 18.79 -121.04
CA ALA A 595 -7.86 18.44 -119.85
C ALA A 595 -7.49 17.05 -119.32
N GLN A 596 -7.33 16.06 -120.20
CA GLN A 596 -6.86 14.72 -119.83
C GLN A 596 -5.47 14.76 -119.20
N ARG A 597 -4.49 15.44 -119.82
CA ARG A 597 -3.13 15.57 -119.27
C ARG A 597 -3.09 16.24 -117.90
N LYS A 598 -3.96 17.23 -117.68
CA LYS A 598 -4.12 17.87 -116.35
C LYS A 598 -4.64 16.88 -115.30
N SER A 599 -5.56 15.99 -115.66
CA SER A 599 -6.05 14.93 -114.77
C SER A 599 -4.99 13.88 -114.46
N GLU A 600 -4.19 13.49 -115.46
CA GLU A 600 -3.05 12.57 -115.28
C GLU A 600 -2.02 13.17 -114.31
N LEU A 601 -1.62 14.43 -114.51
CA LEU A 601 -0.72 15.12 -113.58
C LEU A 601 -1.28 15.21 -112.17
N ALA A 602 -2.58 15.51 -112.02
CA ALA A 602 -3.22 15.58 -110.70
C ALA A 602 -3.14 14.22 -109.97
N THR A 603 -3.30 13.13 -110.72
CA THR A 603 -3.16 11.76 -110.20
C THR A 603 -1.71 11.47 -109.78
N ALA A 604 -0.74 11.81 -110.64
CA ALA A 604 0.69 11.63 -110.34
C ALA A 604 1.14 12.47 -109.13
N LYS A 605 0.66 13.73 -109.01
CA LYS A 605 0.91 14.59 -107.85
C LYS A 605 0.31 14.02 -106.57
N SER A 606 -0.94 13.55 -106.61
CA SER A 606 -1.58 12.92 -105.44
C SER A 606 -0.83 11.67 -104.99
N LYS A 607 -0.35 10.85 -105.94
CA LYS A 607 0.50 9.68 -105.65
C LYS A 607 1.81 10.08 -104.98
N LEU A 608 2.48 11.14 -105.47
CA LEU A 608 3.69 11.67 -104.84
C LEU A 608 3.41 12.22 -103.44
N GLU A 609 2.32 12.94 -103.24
CA GLU A 609 1.92 13.48 -101.93
C GLU A 609 1.69 12.36 -100.90
N VAL A 610 1.05 11.25 -101.30
CA VAL A 610 0.86 10.08 -100.43
C VAL A 610 2.21 9.46 -100.04
N LEU A 611 3.16 9.34 -100.97
CA LEU A 611 4.50 8.82 -100.67
C LEU A 611 5.30 9.75 -99.75
N LEU A 612 5.19 11.08 -99.93
CA LEU A 612 5.84 12.07 -99.08
C LEU A 612 5.23 12.13 -97.67
N ALA A 613 3.92 11.89 -97.55
CA ALA A 613 3.25 11.81 -96.26
C ALA A 613 3.70 10.60 -95.42
N GLY A 614 4.23 9.55 -96.06
CA GLY A 614 4.77 8.37 -95.41
C GLY A 614 3.69 7.51 -94.74
N SER A 615 4.09 6.71 -93.75
CA SER A 615 3.14 5.92 -92.96
C SER A 615 2.28 6.81 -92.08
N ARG A 616 1.01 6.42 -91.90
CA ARG A 616 0.06 7.18 -91.10
C ARG A 616 0.47 7.17 -89.63
N ARG A 617 0.19 8.26 -88.92
CA ARG A 617 0.52 8.40 -87.50
C ARG A 617 -0.20 7.34 -86.66
N GLU A 618 -1.44 7.03 -87.01
CA GLU A 618 -2.27 6.03 -86.37
C GLU A 618 -1.65 4.63 -86.49
N ASP A 619 -1.04 4.29 -87.62
CA ASP A 619 -0.39 2.98 -87.82
C ASP A 619 0.87 2.84 -86.96
N ILE A 620 1.65 3.92 -86.84
CA ILE A 620 2.83 3.99 -85.96
C ILE A 620 2.41 3.90 -84.50
N GLU A 621 1.38 4.63 -84.08
CA GLU A 621 0.86 4.60 -82.71
C GLU A 621 0.24 3.24 -82.36
N ALA A 622 -0.50 2.62 -83.27
CA ALA A 622 -1.05 1.27 -83.10
C ALA A 622 0.06 0.22 -82.93
N MET A 623 1.14 0.30 -83.72
CA MET A 623 2.27 -0.62 -83.58
C MET A 623 3.04 -0.38 -82.27
N LYS A 624 3.22 0.88 -81.85
CA LYS A 624 3.80 1.21 -80.54
C LYS A 624 2.95 0.63 -79.39
N ALA A 625 1.63 0.77 -79.45
CA ALA A 625 0.72 0.20 -78.47
C ALA A 625 0.80 -1.34 -78.42
N ALA A 626 0.93 -1.99 -79.59
CA ALA A 626 1.12 -3.44 -79.66
C ALA A 626 2.44 -3.87 -78.98
N ILE A 627 3.53 -3.13 -79.19
CA ILE A 627 4.81 -3.38 -78.49
C ILE A 627 4.63 -3.21 -76.97
N THR A 628 3.99 -2.14 -76.50
CA THR A 628 3.75 -1.93 -75.06
C THR A 628 2.91 -3.06 -74.44
N SER A 629 1.92 -3.57 -75.17
CA SER A 629 1.13 -4.73 -74.73
C SER A 629 1.99 -5.99 -74.57
N LEU A 630 2.89 -6.27 -75.53
CA LEU A 630 3.81 -7.39 -75.46
C LEU A 630 4.88 -7.21 -74.36
N GLU A 631 5.37 -5.99 -74.16
CA GLU A 631 6.28 -5.65 -73.04
C GLU A 631 5.62 -5.85 -71.68
N THR A 632 4.30 -5.61 -71.59
CA THR A 632 3.51 -5.88 -70.39
C THR A 632 3.34 -7.38 -70.17
N GLN A 633 3.21 -8.18 -71.23
CA GLN A 633 3.12 -9.65 -71.14
C GLN A 633 4.47 -10.30 -70.79
N ARG A 634 5.59 -9.66 -71.12
CA ARG A 634 6.95 -10.13 -70.80
C ARG A 634 7.29 -10.01 -69.32
N ASN A 635 6.84 -8.93 -68.67
CA ASN A 635 7.13 -8.61 -67.27
C ASN A 635 6.13 -9.31 -66.35
#